data_AF-A0A0F8ZN96-F1
#
_entry.id   AF-A0A0F8ZN96-F1
#
_cell.length_a   1.000
_cell.length_b   1.000
_cell.length_c   1.000
_cell.angle_alpha   90.00
_cell.angle_beta   90.00
_cell.angle_gamma   90.00
#
_symmetry.space_group_name_H-M   'P 1'
#
loop_
_entity.id
_entity.type
_entity.pdbx_description
1 polymer ?
#
loop_
_entity_poly.entity_id
_entity_poly.type
_entity_poly.pdbx_seq_one_letter_code
_entity_poly.pdbx_strand_id
1 'polypeptide(L)'
;LLGVAHIFPTNDEVGEFSKSRFKPLIANNKSFIGKYVKTLKGGTDTTSLKRVRDAFLYLRGARLSQKIGDSAESTSSKTAGFSVDKCVFDEVDYMDTDVIEKYKGRMGESPHKKEVYLGNPSHEDFGIDLIFKQSDQRYWFRKCSCSGLISTPAAITVRGSWTCADKSFPDCVKIRKDGTGYIGCNKCGKEIPMWNGTGSAEWVPDFPDRTKFMQGYMGSQLMSPRVDPAEILEDFVNPPFGNLADVYRLRLGRAYSAKDEKLRISDVLANCGNDGIDLKHPGPCAVPAFCRRARGLC
;
A
#
# COMPACT_ATOMS: atom_id res chain seq x y z
N LEU A 1 14.36 2.67 -25.40
CA LEU A 1 13.00 3.22 -25.61
C LEU A 1 12.46 3.58 -24.25
N LEU A 2 12.14 4.85 -23.98
CA LEU A 2 11.64 5.25 -22.67
C LEU A 2 10.16 4.95 -22.55
N GLY A 3 9.76 4.15 -21.56
CA GLY A 3 8.37 3.71 -21.44
C GLY A 3 7.91 3.49 -20.02
N VAL A 4 6.66 3.84 -19.74
CA VAL A 4 5.97 3.53 -18.48
C VAL A 4 4.67 2.81 -18.79
N ALA A 5 4.45 1.65 -18.18
CA ALA A 5 3.15 1.01 -18.13
C ALA A 5 2.46 1.37 -16.82
N HIS A 6 1.24 1.86 -16.89
CA HIS A 6 0.33 2.01 -15.76
C HIS A 6 -0.81 1.00 -15.96
N ILE A 7 -0.86 0.02 -15.09
CA ILE A 7 -1.73 -1.13 -15.16
C ILE A 7 -2.83 -0.96 -14.12
N PHE A 8 -4.07 -1.08 -14.54
CA PHE A 8 -5.28 -1.07 -13.71
C PHE A 8 -5.90 -2.47 -13.72
N PRO A 9 -6.76 -2.83 -12.75
CA PRO A 9 -7.44 -4.13 -12.75
C PRO A 9 -8.21 -4.39 -14.06
N THR A 10 -8.86 -3.36 -14.61
CA THR A 10 -9.74 -3.46 -15.78
C THR A 10 -9.45 -2.42 -16.87
N ASN A 11 -10.01 -2.64 -18.08
CA ASN A 11 -9.93 -1.65 -19.16
C ASN A 11 -10.91 -0.48 -18.95
N ASP A 12 -11.96 -0.68 -18.16
CA ASP A 12 -12.96 0.37 -17.89
C ASP A 12 -12.35 1.44 -16.99
N GLU A 13 -11.61 1.03 -15.96
CA GLU A 13 -10.83 1.93 -15.09
C GLU A 13 -9.78 2.72 -15.88
N VAL A 14 -9.11 2.10 -16.86
CA VAL A 14 -8.22 2.84 -17.79
C VAL A 14 -8.97 3.96 -18.51
N GLY A 15 -10.17 3.65 -18.99
CA GLY A 15 -11.05 4.59 -19.66
C GLY A 15 -11.46 5.77 -18.78
N GLU A 16 -11.92 5.46 -17.57
CA GLU A 16 -12.34 6.43 -16.56
C GLU A 16 -11.17 7.29 -16.10
N PHE A 17 -10.04 6.68 -15.74
CA PHE A 17 -8.85 7.38 -15.29
C PHE A 17 -8.32 8.34 -16.36
N SER A 18 -8.20 7.88 -17.61
CA SER A 18 -7.73 8.76 -18.69
C SER A 18 -8.68 9.93 -18.93
N LYS A 19 -10.00 9.73 -18.86
CA LYS A 19 -11.01 10.76 -19.11
C LYS A 19 -11.15 11.74 -17.94
N SER A 20 -11.14 11.26 -16.71
CA SER A 20 -11.41 12.05 -15.50
C SER A 20 -10.18 12.73 -14.92
N ARG A 21 -8.99 12.13 -15.06
CA ARG A 21 -7.74 12.65 -14.48
C ARG A 21 -6.80 13.18 -15.55
N PHE A 22 -6.41 12.33 -16.49
CA PHE A 22 -5.29 12.64 -17.39
C PHE A 22 -5.63 13.70 -18.44
N LYS A 23 -6.80 13.60 -19.08
CA LYS A 23 -7.27 14.60 -20.06
C LYS A 23 -7.45 15.99 -19.41
N PRO A 24 -8.14 16.13 -18.26
CA PRO A 24 -8.24 17.42 -17.56
C PRO A 24 -6.88 17.95 -17.12
N LEU A 25 -5.98 17.09 -16.61
CA LEU A 25 -4.62 17.49 -16.24
C LEU A 25 -3.89 18.16 -17.42
N ILE A 26 -3.94 17.54 -18.61
CA ILE A 26 -3.32 18.08 -19.82
C ILE A 26 -4.01 19.39 -20.25
N ALA A 27 -5.35 19.40 -20.30
CA ALA A 27 -6.14 20.53 -20.76
C ALA A 27 -5.97 21.77 -19.88
N ASN A 28 -5.87 21.59 -18.56
CA ASN A 28 -5.69 22.67 -17.59
C ASN A 28 -4.24 23.14 -17.48
N ASN A 29 -3.27 22.38 -18.01
CA ASN A 29 -1.84 22.67 -17.88
C ASN A 29 -1.13 22.70 -19.25
N LYS A 30 -1.75 23.34 -20.26
CA LYS A 30 -1.26 23.36 -21.64
C LYS A 30 0.20 23.85 -21.76
N SER A 31 0.56 24.93 -21.07
CA SER A 31 1.91 25.53 -21.14
C SER A 31 3.00 24.75 -20.38
N PHE A 32 2.61 23.77 -19.55
CA PHE A 32 3.52 22.99 -18.73
C PHE A 32 3.57 21.53 -19.17
N ILE A 33 2.54 20.76 -18.83
CA ILE A 33 2.46 19.32 -19.14
C ILE A 33 1.98 19.14 -20.58
N GLY A 34 0.95 19.90 -20.98
CA GLY A 34 0.28 19.69 -22.26
C GLY A 34 1.18 19.88 -23.48
N LYS A 35 2.10 20.85 -23.45
CA LYS A 35 3.07 21.08 -24.54
C LYS A 35 3.99 19.90 -24.82
N TYR A 36 4.13 18.98 -23.87
CA TYR A 36 4.94 17.78 -24.01
C TYR A 36 4.15 16.58 -24.50
N VAL A 37 2.82 16.62 -24.41
CA VAL A 37 1.96 15.56 -24.93
C VAL A 37 1.71 15.84 -26.41
N LYS A 38 2.32 15.04 -27.29
CA LYS A 38 2.31 15.31 -28.73
C LYS A 38 0.96 14.92 -29.34
N THR A 39 0.22 15.91 -29.86
CA THR A 39 -1.01 15.74 -30.65
C THR A 39 -0.84 16.03 -32.16
N LEU A 40 0.32 16.51 -32.61
CA LEU A 40 0.58 16.87 -34.02
C LEU A 40 1.61 15.93 -34.69
N LYS A 41 1.46 15.76 -36.02
CA LYS A 41 2.17 14.87 -36.97
C LYS A 41 3.11 13.84 -36.30
N GLY A 42 2.58 12.64 -36.07
CA GLY A 42 3.32 11.50 -35.48
C GLY A 42 3.24 11.38 -33.95
N GLY A 43 2.41 12.21 -33.30
CA GLY A 43 2.04 12.08 -31.89
C GLY A 43 0.87 11.12 -31.65
N THR A 44 0.76 10.58 -30.43
CA THR A 44 -0.35 9.71 -30.01
C THR A 44 -0.85 10.14 -28.64
N ASP A 45 -2.12 10.54 -28.54
CA ASP A 45 -2.83 10.77 -27.28
C ASP A 45 -4.21 10.09 -27.35
N THR A 46 -4.20 8.78 -27.13
CA THR A 46 -5.42 7.97 -27.00
C THR A 46 -5.69 7.68 -25.52
N THR A 47 -6.84 7.06 -25.25
CA THR A 47 -7.19 6.60 -23.90
C THR A 47 -6.14 5.64 -23.33
N SER A 48 -5.57 4.76 -24.15
CA SER A 48 -4.65 3.71 -23.69
C SER A 48 -3.17 3.97 -24.01
N LEU A 49 -2.85 5.00 -24.80
CA LEU A 49 -1.48 5.30 -25.20
C LEU A 49 -1.27 6.80 -25.31
N LYS A 50 -0.27 7.31 -24.59
CA LYS A 50 0.12 8.71 -24.62
C LYS A 50 1.60 8.84 -24.91
N ARG A 51 1.97 9.71 -25.83
CA ARG A 51 3.36 10.07 -26.11
C ARG A 51 3.70 11.38 -25.42
N VAL A 52 4.62 11.33 -24.46
CA VAL A 52 5.13 12.49 -23.72
C VAL A 52 6.59 12.71 -24.14
N ARG A 53 6.84 13.73 -24.97
CA ARG A 53 8.11 13.93 -25.70
C ARG A 53 8.54 12.68 -26.48
N ASP A 54 9.50 11.96 -25.96
CA ASP A 54 10.13 10.77 -26.58
C ASP A 54 9.88 9.51 -25.76
N ALA A 55 9.06 9.62 -24.70
CA ALA A 55 8.60 8.51 -23.89
C ALA A 55 7.14 8.17 -24.17
N PHE A 56 6.78 6.91 -23.91
CA PHE A 56 5.41 6.43 -24.01
C PHE A 56 4.86 6.08 -22.63
N LEU A 57 3.62 6.50 -22.37
CA LEU A 57 2.79 6.05 -21.27
C LEU A 57 1.72 5.12 -21.82
N TYR A 58 1.81 3.86 -21.43
CA TYR A 58 0.85 2.81 -21.75
C TYR A 58 -0.13 2.69 -20.58
N LEU A 59 -1.41 2.90 -20.82
CA LEU A 59 -2.47 2.60 -19.84
C LEU A 59 -3.10 1.27 -20.24
N ARG A 60 -3.10 0.28 -19.34
CA ARG A 60 -3.49 -1.11 -19.62
C ARG A 60 -4.36 -1.68 -18.52
N GLY A 61 -5.27 -2.58 -18.88
CA GLY A 61 -6.02 -3.39 -17.93
C GLY A 61 -5.32 -4.73 -17.69
N ALA A 62 -5.43 -5.27 -16.48
CA ALA A 62 -4.82 -6.53 -16.06
C ALA A 62 -5.62 -7.77 -16.47
N ARG A 63 -6.86 -7.64 -16.97
CA ARG A 63 -7.64 -8.82 -17.39
C ARG A 63 -7.01 -9.54 -18.59
N LEU A 64 -6.72 -10.82 -18.40
CA LEU A 64 -6.41 -11.77 -19.47
C LEU A 64 -7.71 -12.15 -20.16
N SER A 65 -7.80 -11.98 -21.47
CA SER A 65 -9.07 -12.13 -22.20
C SER A 65 -8.98 -13.03 -23.43
N GLN A 66 -7.83 -13.66 -23.70
CA GLN A 66 -7.62 -14.52 -24.85
C GLN A 66 -7.00 -15.85 -24.43
N LYS A 67 -7.69 -16.97 -24.66
CA LYS A 67 -7.06 -18.29 -24.65
C LYS A 67 -6.36 -18.51 -25.99
N ILE A 68 -5.12 -19.01 -25.97
CA ILE A 68 -4.40 -19.38 -27.20
C ILE A 68 -4.44 -20.91 -27.31
N GLY A 69 -5.16 -21.44 -28.29
CA GLY A 69 -5.34 -22.88 -28.47
C GLY A 69 -6.06 -23.56 -27.29
N ASP A 70 -5.79 -24.84 -27.07
CA ASP A 70 -6.33 -25.64 -25.95
C ASP A 70 -5.59 -25.41 -24.62
N SER A 71 -4.71 -24.40 -24.54
CA SER A 71 -3.99 -24.12 -23.32
C SER A 71 -4.92 -23.54 -22.24
N ALA A 72 -4.71 -23.97 -20.99
CA ALA A 72 -5.37 -23.37 -19.82
C ALA A 72 -4.87 -21.93 -19.57
N GLU A 73 -3.76 -21.53 -20.19
CA GLU A 73 -3.17 -20.21 -20.04
C GLU A 73 -3.94 -19.16 -20.84
N SER A 74 -4.56 -18.24 -20.11
CA SER A 74 -5.10 -17.03 -20.71
C SER A 74 -3.97 -16.03 -20.92
N THR A 75 -3.86 -15.50 -22.13
CA THR A 75 -2.96 -14.41 -22.49
C THR A 75 -3.78 -13.19 -22.88
N SER A 76 -3.13 -12.06 -23.06
CA SER A 76 -3.75 -10.90 -23.69
C SER A 76 -2.71 -10.28 -24.60
N SER A 77 -3.02 -10.10 -25.87
CA SER A 77 -2.21 -9.31 -26.79
C SER A 77 -1.88 -7.91 -26.23
N LYS A 78 -2.67 -7.40 -25.27
CA LYS A 78 -2.43 -6.13 -24.56
C LYS A 78 -1.33 -6.19 -23.51
N THR A 79 -0.97 -7.37 -23.02
CA THR A 79 0.21 -7.64 -22.16
C THR A 79 1.48 -7.87 -22.98
N ALA A 80 1.35 -8.01 -24.30
CA ALA A 80 2.44 -8.30 -25.23
C ALA A 80 2.71 -7.10 -26.18
N GLY A 81 3.86 -7.11 -26.85
CA GLY A 81 4.14 -6.20 -27.98
C GLY A 81 4.70 -4.82 -27.64
N PHE A 82 5.14 -4.57 -26.41
CA PHE A 82 5.83 -3.32 -26.05
C PHE A 82 6.90 -3.55 -24.97
N SER A 83 7.82 -2.60 -24.85
CA SER A 83 8.88 -2.60 -23.83
C SER A 83 8.80 -1.30 -23.02
N VAL A 84 9.04 -1.40 -21.71
CA VAL A 84 8.98 -0.28 -20.76
C VAL A 84 10.14 -0.34 -19.79
N ASP A 85 10.42 0.79 -19.13
CA ASP A 85 11.40 0.91 -18.05
C ASP A 85 10.77 0.85 -16.68
N LYS A 86 9.45 1.06 -16.61
CA LYS A 86 8.69 1.11 -15.37
C LYS A 86 7.31 0.50 -15.54
N CYS A 87 6.91 -0.32 -14.57
CA CYS A 87 5.54 -0.78 -14.39
C CYS A 87 4.96 -0.18 -13.09
N VAL A 88 3.75 0.36 -13.18
CA VAL A 88 2.94 0.82 -12.05
C VAL A 88 1.70 -0.07 -12.00
N PHE A 89 1.57 -0.87 -10.96
CA PHE A 89 0.41 -1.73 -10.72
C PHE A 89 -0.52 -1.02 -9.74
N ASP A 90 -1.63 -0.50 -10.24
CA ASP A 90 -2.65 0.18 -9.45
C ASP A 90 -3.71 -0.80 -8.97
N GLU A 91 -4.15 -0.70 -7.71
CA GLU A 91 -5.08 -1.65 -7.08
C GLU A 91 -4.64 -3.12 -7.24
N VAL A 92 -3.39 -3.41 -6.84
CA VAL A 92 -2.72 -4.72 -7.04
C VAL A 92 -3.48 -5.90 -6.42
N ASP A 93 -4.27 -5.67 -5.37
CA ASP A 93 -5.09 -6.70 -4.72
C ASP A 93 -6.16 -7.30 -5.66
N TYR A 94 -6.51 -6.61 -6.75
CA TYR A 94 -7.47 -7.07 -7.75
C TYR A 94 -6.79 -7.60 -9.04
N MET A 95 -5.49 -7.89 -9.00
CA MET A 95 -4.74 -8.41 -10.13
C MET A 95 -4.27 -9.85 -9.89
N ASP A 96 -4.36 -10.67 -10.93
CA ASP A 96 -3.73 -11.99 -10.93
C ASP A 96 -2.21 -11.86 -10.96
N THR A 97 -1.52 -12.65 -10.15
CA THR A 97 -0.05 -12.66 -10.05
C THR A 97 0.63 -12.93 -11.40
N ASP A 98 0.04 -13.80 -12.22
CA ASP A 98 0.55 -14.14 -13.55
C ASP A 98 0.57 -12.93 -14.49
N VAL A 99 -0.39 -12.01 -14.33
CA VAL A 99 -0.46 -10.79 -15.12
C VAL A 99 0.64 -9.83 -14.72
N ILE A 100 0.86 -9.69 -13.41
CA ILE A 100 1.94 -8.86 -12.85
C ILE A 100 3.29 -9.32 -13.42
N GLU A 101 3.56 -10.63 -13.40
CA GLU A 101 4.80 -11.20 -13.96
C GLU A 101 4.92 -11.01 -15.48
N LYS A 102 3.83 -11.16 -16.23
CA LYS A 102 3.82 -10.85 -17.68
C LYS A 102 4.21 -9.39 -17.98
N TYR A 103 3.72 -8.45 -17.17
CA TYR A 103 4.10 -7.03 -17.28
C TYR A 103 5.53 -6.76 -16.82
N LYS A 104 6.01 -7.42 -15.75
CA LYS A 104 7.42 -7.33 -15.34
C LYS A 104 8.35 -7.80 -16.45
N GLY A 105 7.96 -8.85 -17.19
CA GLY A 105 8.66 -9.30 -18.39
C GLY A 105 8.80 -8.23 -19.50
N ARG A 106 7.95 -7.20 -19.54
CA ARG A 106 8.08 -6.09 -20.50
C ARG A 106 9.25 -5.15 -20.20
N MET A 107 9.83 -5.25 -19.01
CA MET A 107 11.03 -4.54 -18.62
C MET A 107 12.32 -5.34 -18.88
N GLY A 108 12.23 -6.54 -19.47
CA GLY A 108 13.36 -7.47 -19.62
C GLY A 108 14.65 -6.83 -20.19
N GLU A 109 14.50 -6.00 -21.23
CA GLU A 109 15.60 -5.31 -21.91
C GLU A 109 15.91 -3.91 -21.35
N SER A 110 15.18 -3.44 -20.34
CA SER A 110 15.41 -2.10 -19.76
C SER A 110 16.59 -2.14 -18.78
N PRO A 111 17.50 -1.14 -18.80
CA PRO A 111 18.50 -0.98 -17.75
C PRO A 111 17.95 -0.41 -16.44
N HIS A 112 16.67 0.00 -16.38
CA HIS A 112 16.09 0.70 -15.22
C HIS A 112 15.14 -0.16 -14.38
N LYS A 113 14.33 -1.02 -15.01
CA LYS A 113 13.44 -2.03 -14.40
C LYS A 113 12.77 -1.58 -13.08
N LYS A 114 11.94 -0.53 -13.12
CA LYS A 114 11.29 0.03 -11.93
C LYS A 114 9.88 -0.52 -11.72
N GLU A 115 9.60 -0.95 -10.50
CA GLU A 115 8.30 -1.45 -10.09
C GLU A 115 7.67 -0.48 -9.09
N VAL A 116 6.36 -0.25 -9.21
CA VAL A 116 5.56 0.49 -8.24
C VAL A 116 4.26 -0.29 -8.05
N TYR A 117 3.91 -0.52 -6.79
CA TYR A 117 2.70 -1.21 -6.39
C TYR A 117 1.85 -0.26 -5.57
N LEU A 118 0.59 -0.11 -5.95
CA LEU A 118 -0.40 0.73 -5.28
C LEU A 118 -1.64 -0.12 -5.00
N GLY A 119 -2.35 0.20 -3.94
CA GLY A 119 -3.61 -0.44 -3.60
C GLY A 119 -3.99 -0.20 -2.16
N ASN A 120 -5.26 -0.46 -1.85
CA ASN A 120 -5.71 -0.56 -0.47
C ASN A 120 -5.56 -2.01 -0.01
N PRO A 121 -4.95 -2.28 1.16
CA PRO A 121 -4.79 -3.64 1.63
C PRO A 121 -6.15 -4.27 1.93
N SER A 122 -6.36 -5.47 1.42
CA SER A 122 -7.54 -6.29 1.70
C SER A 122 -7.32 -7.15 2.95
N HIS A 123 -6.62 -8.27 2.80
CA HIS A 123 -6.38 -9.24 3.87
C HIS A 123 -4.88 -9.39 4.15
N GLU A 124 -4.58 -9.87 5.35
CA GLU A 124 -3.21 -9.97 5.83
C GLU A 124 -2.41 -11.02 5.03
N ASP A 125 -1.17 -10.68 4.67
CA ASP A 125 -0.24 -11.51 3.91
C ASP A 125 -0.66 -11.75 2.44
N PHE A 126 -1.46 -10.84 1.90
CA PHE A 126 -1.85 -10.84 0.49
C PHE A 126 -1.60 -9.49 -0.17
N GLY A 127 -1.46 -9.49 -1.50
CA GLY A 127 -1.45 -8.28 -2.32
C GLY A 127 -0.47 -7.21 -1.82
N ILE A 128 -0.96 -5.98 -1.67
CA ILE A 128 -0.17 -4.83 -1.24
C ILE A 128 0.36 -4.98 0.19
N ASP A 129 -0.35 -5.68 1.09
CA ASP A 129 0.12 -5.94 2.46
C ASP A 129 1.35 -6.84 2.47
N LEU A 130 1.32 -7.93 1.68
CA LEU A 130 2.47 -8.81 1.51
C LEU A 130 3.67 -8.07 0.91
N ILE A 131 3.43 -7.25 -0.12
CA ILE A 131 4.48 -6.45 -0.78
C ILE A 131 5.05 -5.43 0.20
N PHE A 132 4.21 -4.73 0.97
CA PHE A 132 4.65 -3.79 2.00
C PHE A 132 5.51 -4.47 3.07
N LYS A 133 5.15 -5.67 3.52
CA LYS A 133 5.95 -6.45 4.49
C LYS A 133 7.35 -6.79 3.99
N GLN A 134 7.54 -6.96 2.68
CA GLN A 134 8.84 -7.20 2.04
C GLN A 134 9.69 -5.92 1.90
N SER A 135 9.08 -4.74 1.99
CA SER A 135 9.74 -3.44 1.87
C SER A 135 10.43 -2.97 3.16
N ASP A 136 10.98 -1.76 3.13
CA ASP A 136 11.51 -1.05 4.30
C ASP A 136 10.46 -0.47 5.28
N GLN A 137 9.17 -0.58 4.93
CA GLN A 137 8.01 -0.23 5.77
C GLN A 137 8.10 1.17 6.38
N ARG A 138 7.84 2.20 5.58
CA ARG A 138 7.86 3.60 6.03
C ARG A 138 6.54 4.05 6.59
N TYR A 139 6.64 4.78 7.68
CA TYR A 139 5.54 5.44 8.34
C TYR A 139 5.80 6.93 8.47
N TRP A 140 4.73 7.72 8.48
CA TRP A 140 4.83 9.17 8.57
C TRP A 140 4.95 9.62 10.03
N PHE A 141 6.14 10.08 10.40
CA PHE A 141 6.41 10.64 11.71
C PHE A 141 6.37 12.16 11.66
N ARG A 142 5.76 12.76 12.68
CA ARG A 142 5.67 14.22 12.86
C ARG A 142 6.36 14.63 14.15
N LYS A 143 7.08 15.74 14.09
CA LYS A 143 7.89 16.27 15.18
C LYS A 143 7.05 17.13 16.11
N CYS A 144 7.13 16.86 17.40
CA CYS A 144 6.66 17.73 18.47
C CYS A 144 7.85 18.41 19.16
N SER A 145 7.70 19.66 19.58
CA SER A 145 8.72 20.45 20.30
C SER A 145 8.73 20.23 21.82
N CYS A 146 8.01 19.22 22.32
CA CYS A 146 7.93 18.91 23.76
C CYS A 146 9.27 18.44 24.34
N SER A 147 9.35 18.29 25.67
CA SER A 147 10.58 17.92 26.37
C SER A 147 11.05 16.47 26.19
N GLY A 148 10.51 15.71 25.24
CA GLY A 148 11.07 14.41 24.90
C GLY A 148 12.50 14.53 24.38
N LEU A 149 13.18 13.39 24.25
CA LEU A 149 14.44 13.29 23.51
C LEU A 149 14.14 12.66 22.15
N ILE A 150 14.63 13.28 21.07
CA ILE A 150 14.65 12.70 19.73
C ILE A 150 16.04 12.14 19.48
N SER A 151 16.14 10.85 19.22
CA SER A 151 17.31 10.26 18.59
C SER A 151 17.14 10.36 17.08
N THR A 152 17.96 11.18 16.42
CA THR A 152 18.05 11.19 14.96
C THR A 152 19.05 10.13 14.49
N PRO A 153 18.95 9.62 13.24
CA PRO A 153 19.97 8.75 12.65
C PRO A 153 21.38 9.36 12.66
N ALA A 154 21.49 10.68 12.86
CA ALA A 154 22.73 11.45 12.94
C ALA A 154 23.29 11.63 14.37
N ALA A 155 22.84 10.83 15.35
CA ALA A 155 23.35 10.81 16.74
C ALA A 155 23.23 12.10 17.58
N ILE A 156 22.57 13.16 17.08
CA ILE A 156 22.29 14.35 17.88
C ILE A 156 20.95 14.16 18.60
N THR A 157 21.00 14.14 19.93
CA THR A 157 19.81 14.22 20.79
C THR A 157 19.32 15.66 20.85
N VAL A 158 18.14 15.92 20.29
CA VAL A 158 17.46 17.22 20.43
C VAL A 158 16.19 17.08 21.26
N ARG A 159 15.78 18.17 21.92
CA ARG A 159 14.50 18.25 22.62
C ARG A 159 13.35 18.12 21.61
N GLY A 160 12.45 17.18 21.84
CA GLY A 160 11.28 16.91 21.02
C GLY A 160 10.77 15.47 21.16
N SER A 161 9.73 15.12 20.41
CA SER A 161 9.38 13.71 20.21
C SER A 161 8.79 13.51 18.83
N TRP A 162 8.99 12.33 18.26
CA TRP A 162 8.33 11.92 17.03
C TRP A 162 7.05 11.15 17.32
N THR A 163 6.00 11.39 16.55
CA THR A 163 4.71 10.70 16.65
C THR A 163 4.26 10.26 15.27
N CYS A 164 3.98 8.97 15.14
CA CYS A 164 3.36 8.41 13.95
C CYS A 164 1.93 8.03 14.31
N ALA A 165 0.95 8.66 13.66
CA ALA A 165 -0.47 8.42 13.96
C ALA A 165 -0.85 6.97 13.72
N ASP A 166 -0.42 6.40 12.60
CA ASP A 166 -0.72 5.01 12.27
C ASP A 166 -0.30 4.10 13.42
N LYS A 167 0.92 4.23 13.92
CA LYS A 167 1.46 3.36 14.98
C LYS A 167 0.81 3.53 16.34
N SER A 168 0.25 4.69 16.65
CA SER A 168 -0.32 4.99 17.97
C SER A 168 -1.83 5.17 17.99
N PHE A 169 -2.50 4.93 16.86
CA PHE A 169 -3.95 4.88 16.82
C PHE A 169 -4.46 3.68 17.65
N PRO A 170 -5.56 3.81 18.43
CA PRO A 170 -6.43 4.98 18.55
C PRO A 170 -5.93 6.05 19.53
N ASP A 171 -4.99 5.72 20.41
CA ASP A 171 -4.58 6.56 21.56
C ASP A 171 -4.08 7.95 21.17
N CYS A 172 -3.50 8.11 19.98
CA CYS A 172 -3.04 9.41 19.50
C CYS A 172 -4.17 10.37 19.12
N VAL A 173 -5.41 9.90 18.92
CA VAL A 173 -6.54 10.78 18.64
C VAL A 173 -7.03 11.40 19.95
N LYS A 174 -7.15 12.72 19.96
CA LYS A 174 -7.64 13.51 21.10
C LYS A 174 -8.79 14.40 20.65
N ILE A 175 -9.74 14.64 21.56
CA ILE A 175 -10.96 15.41 21.28
C ILE A 175 -10.84 16.79 21.92
N ARG A 176 -11.12 17.84 21.14
CA ARG A 176 -11.22 19.23 21.61
C ARG A 176 -12.57 19.44 22.30
N LYS A 177 -12.71 20.59 22.98
CA LYS A 177 -13.96 20.95 23.66
C LYS A 177 -15.15 21.13 22.71
N ASP A 178 -14.89 21.45 21.45
CA ASP A 178 -15.90 21.63 20.40
C ASP A 178 -16.31 20.30 19.71
N GLY A 179 -15.76 19.17 20.15
CA GLY A 179 -16.03 17.85 19.58
C GLY A 179 -15.11 17.46 18.43
N THR A 180 -14.32 18.39 17.87
CA THR A 180 -13.38 18.06 16.79
C THR A 180 -12.16 17.30 17.31
N GLY A 181 -11.60 16.43 16.47
CA GLY A 181 -10.43 15.63 16.77
C GLY A 181 -9.12 16.27 16.34
N TYR A 182 -8.04 15.83 16.96
CA TYR A 182 -6.68 16.11 16.54
C TYR A 182 -5.73 14.97 16.85
N ILE A 183 -4.59 14.95 16.16
CA ILE A 183 -3.52 14.02 16.50
C ILE A 183 -2.65 14.63 17.60
N GLY A 184 -2.76 14.05 18.79
CA GLY A 184 -1.94 14.36 19.95
C GLY A 184 -0.59 13.67 19.90
N CYS A 185 0.41 14.36 20.42
CA CYS A 185 1.75 13.83 20.64
C CYS A 185 1.73 12.63 21.59
N ASN A 186 2.41 11.53 21.22
CA ASN A 186 2.51 10.31 22.03
C ASN A 186 3.20 10.50 23.39
N LYS A 187 3.86 11.65 23.61
CA LYS A 187 4.55 11.98 24.87
C LYS A 187 3.81 13.02 25.72
N CYS A 188 3.37 14.12 25.12
CA CYS A 188 2.78 15.24 25.88
C CYS A 188 1.31 15.49 25.58
N GLY A 189 0.69 14.75 24.65
CA GLY A 189 -0.71 14.92 24.26
C GLY A 189 -1.02 16.18 23.45
N LYS A 190 -0.10 17.14 23.34
CA LYS A 190 -0.30 18.37 22.55
C LYS A 190 -0.53 18.06 21.08
N GLU A 191 -1.39 18.87 20.45
CA GLU A 191 -1.67 18.77 19.03
C GLU A 191 -0.40 18.88 18.19
N ILE A 192 -0.27 17.95 17.24
CA ILE A 192 0.80 17.96 16.25
C ILE A 192 0.19 18.33 14.89
N PRO A 193 0.64 19.45 14.28
CA PRO A 193 0.16 19.83 12.96
C PRO A 193 0.54 18.78 11.92
N MET A 194 -0.28 18.65 10.88
CA MET A 194 -0.01 17.73 9.76
C MET A 194 1.33 18.02 9.08
N TRP A 195 1.64 19.30 8.93
CA TRP A 195 2.88 19.83 8.38
C TRP A 195 3.13 21.22 8.95
N ASN A 196 4.36 21.50 9.37
CA ASN A 196 4.79 22.82 9.87
C ASN A 196 6.10 23.29 9.22
N GLY A 197 6.30 22.93 7.95
CA GLY A 197 7.51 23.25 7.19
C GLY A 197 8.54 22.12 7.14
N THR A 198 9.61 22.37 6.40
CA THR A 198 10.69 21.41 6.17
C THR A 198 11.29 20.93 7.50
N GLY A 199 11.42 19.62 7.67
CA GLY A 199 11.96 19.00 8.89
C GLY A 199 10.96 18.85 10.04
N SER A 200 9.70 19.22 9.84
CA SER A 200 8.62 18.99 10.81
C SER A 200 8.01 17.59 10.75
N ALA A 201 8.26 16.85 9.67
CA ALA A 201 7.75 15.52 9.43
C ALA A 201 8.66 14.74 8.47
N GLU A 202 8.70 13.41 8.61
CA GLU A 202 9.51 12.54 7.76
C GLU A 202 8.93 11.12 7.64
N TRP A 203 9.22 10.47 6.51
CA TRP A 203 8.95 9.05 6.31
C TRP A 203 10.10 8.23 6.90
N VAL A 204 9.85 7.56 8.02
CA VAL A 204 10.87 6.74 8.71
C VAL A 204 10.63 5.26 8.37
N PRO A 205 11.63 4.55 7.81
CA PRO A 205 11.55 3.12 7.58
C PRO A 205 11.75 2.34 8.89
N ASP A 206 10.97 1.28 9.09
CA ASP A 206 11.23 0.32 10.17
C ASP A 206 12.37 -0.63 9.83
N PHE A 207 12.59 -0.92 8.55
CA PHE A 207 13.63 -1.82 8.05
C PHE A 207 14.53 -1.11 7.02
N PRO A 208 15.35 -0.12 7.45
CA PRO A 208 16.17 0.71 6.55
C PRO A 208 17.18 -0.08 5.70
N ASP A 209 17.59 -1.26 6.17
CA ASP A 209 18.41 -2.23 5.43
C ASP A 209 17.75 -2.71 4.12
N ARG A 210 16.40 -2.68 4.06
CA ARG A 210 15.63 -3.07 2.87
C ARG A 210 15.38 -1.92 1.90
N THR A 211 15.78 -0.68 2.23
CA THR A 211 15.53 0.51 1.39
C THR A 211 16.09 0.39 -0.02
N LYS A 212 17.22 -0.31 -0.20
CA LYS A 212 17.81 -0.55 -1.53
C LYS A 212 17.00 -1.55 -2.36
N PHE A 213 16.29 -2.45 -1.71
CA PHE A 213 15.43 -3.44 -2.36
C PHE A 213 14.08 -2.83 -2.70
N MET A 214 13.35 -2.31 -1.71
CA MET A 214 12.02 -1.73 -1.91
C MET A 214 11.67 -0.71 -0.83
N GLN A 215 11.16 0.43 -1.28
CA GLN A 215 10.60 1.46 -0.40
C GLN A 215 9.09 1.29 -0.31
N GLY A 216 8.56 1.03 0.89
CA GLY A 216 7.12 0.90 1.11
C GLY A 216 6.60 2.05 1.95
N TYR A 217 5.41 2.55 1.64
CA TYR A 217 4.82 3.70 2.32
C TYR A 217 3.42 3.35 2.79
N MET A 218 3.20 3.43 4.11
CA MET A 218 1.88 3.27 4.69
C MET A 218 1.18 4.62 4.82
N GLY A 219 0.05 4.80 4.13
CA GLY A 219 -0.76 6.01 4.21
C GLY A 219 -2.19 5.72 4.65
N SER A 220 -2.61 6.29 5.77
CA SER A 220 -4.00 6.27 6.24
C SER A 220 -4.67 7.64 6.14
N GLN A 221 -5.98 7.69 6.38
CA GLN A 221 -6.70 8.95 6.45
C GLN A 221 -6.29 9.82 7.64
N LEU A 222 -5.59 9.27 8.65
CA LEU A 222 -4.98 10.04 9.75
C LEU A 222 -3.87 10.99 9.26
N MET A 223 -3.44 10.83 8.01
CA MET A 223 -2.50 11.70 7.31
C MET A 223 -3.18 12.81 6.49
N SER A 224 -4.51 12.86 6.44
CA SER A 224 -5.24 13.86 5.67
C SER A 224 -5.54 15.12 6.51
N PRO A 225 -5.21 16.33 6.03
CA PRO A 225 -5.62 17.57 6.70
C PRO A 225 -7.11 17.89 6.52
N ARG A 226 -7.85 17.07 5.76
CA ARG A 226 -9.26 17.27 5.43
C ARG A 226 -10.21 16.31 6.12
N VAL A 227 -9.68 15.38 6.91
CA VAL A 227 -10.47 14.39 7.64
C VAL A 227 -10.26 14.67 9.12
N ASP A 228 -11.35 14.84 9.86
CA ASP A 228 -11.29 14.95 11.31
C ASP A 228 -10.96 13.57 11.90
N PRO A 229 -9.84 13.40 12.65
CA PRO A 229 -9.50 12.11 13.24
C PRO A 229 -10.52 11.63 14.29
N ALA A 230 -11.40 12.51 14.82
CA ALA A 230 -12.52 12.09 15.65
C ALA A 230 -13.52 11.22 14.88
N GLU A 231 -13.77 11.50 13.59
CA GLU A 231 -14.64 10.67 12.75
C GLU A 231 -14.04 9.27 12.56
N ILE A 232 -12.72 9.18 12.39
CA ILE A 232 -12.01 7.89 12.25
C ILE A 232 -12.07 7.12 13.57
N LEU A 233 -11.93 7.81 14.71
CA LEU A 233 -12.05 7.19 16.02
C LEU A 233 -13.48 6.69 16.27
N GLU A 234 -14.49 7.47 15.90
CA GLU A 234 -15.90 7.07 16.00
C GLU A 234 -16.19 5.84 15.13
N ASP A 235 -15.77 5.85 13.86
CA ASP A 235 -15.88 4.68 12.98
C ASP A 235 -15.16 3.45 13.57
N PHE A 236 -14.05 3.64 14.27
CA PHE A 236 -13.32 2.54 14.91
C PHE A 236 -14.03 1.97 16.14
N VAL A 237 -14.62 2.83 16.97
CA VAL A 237 -15.35 2.42 18.19
C VAL A 237 -16.72 1.86 17.85
N ASN A 238 -17.41 2.48 16.88
CA ASN A 238 -18.74 2.14 16.41
C ASN A 238 -18.72 1.90 14.89
N PRO A 239 -18.21 0.75 14.43
CA PRO A 239 -18.08 0.48 12.99
C PRO A 239 -19.41 0.61 12.25
N PRO A 240 -19.43 1.34 11.11
CA PRO A 240 -20.60 1.41 10.26
C PRO A 240 -21.09 0.01 9.88
N PHE A 241 -22.36 -0.29 10.15
CA PHE A 241 -22.96 -1.61 9.94
C PHE A 241 -22.25 -2.77 10.64
N GLY A 242 -21.45 -2.50 11.69
CA GLY A 242 -20.63 -3.50 12.38
C GLY A 242 -19.40 -3.96 11.59
N ASN A 243 -19.08 -3.33 10.46
CA ASN A 243 -17.97 -3.75 9.60
C ASN A 243 -16.65 -3.08 10.00
N LEU A 244 -16.00 -3.63 11.03
CA LEU A 244 -14.68 -3.17 11.47
C LEU A 244 -13.60 -3.36 10.38
N ALA A 245 -13.76 -4.36 9.51
CA ALA A 245 -12.78 -4.64 8.46
C ALA A 245 -12.65 -3.45 7.50
N ASP A 246 -13.76 -2.83 7.09
CA ASP A 246 -13.74 -1.65 6.22
C ASP A 246 -13.09 -0.44 6.90
N VAL A 247 -13.25 -0.30 8.22
CA VAL A 247 -12.57 0.77 8.97
C VAL A 247 -11.05 0.58 8.90
N TYR A 248 -10.56 -0.64 9.14
CA TYR A 248 -9.13 -0.93 9.01
C TYR A 248 -8.63 -0.68 7.58
N ARG A 249 -9.32 -1.21 6.57
CA ARG A 249 -8.87 -1.17 5.17
C ARG A 249 -8.97 0.23 4.56
N LEU A 250 -10.10 0.91 4.75
CA LEU A 250 -10.41 2.17 4.05
C LEU A 250 -10.04 3.42 4.85
N ARG A 251 -10.13 3.39 6.19
CA ARG A 251 -9.73 4.54 7.04
C ARG A 251 -8.28 4.43 7.47
N LEU A 252 -7.87 3.28 8.00
CA LEU A 252 -6.53 3.08 8.57
C LEU A 252 -5.51 2.59 7.54
N GLY A 253 -5.94 2.22 6.32
CA GLY A 253 -5.06 1.72 5.27
C GLY A 253 -4.37 0.41 5.64
N ARG A 254 -4.98 -0.43 6.48
CA ARG A 254 -4.37 -1.67 7.02
C ARG A 254 -5.10 -2.90 6.55
N ALA A 255 -4.34 -3.95 6.28
CA ALA A 255 -4.92 -5.28 6.13
C ALA A 255 -5.65 -5.68 7.40
N TYR A 256 -6.76 -6.37 7.22
CA TYR A 256 -7.55 -6.91 8.32
C TYR A 256 -8.13 -8.26 7.91
N SER A 257 -7.97 -9.24 8.79
CA SER A 257 -8.63 -10.54 8.71
C SER A 257 -9.30 -10.80 10.06
N ALA A 258 -10.60 -11.11 10.04
CA ALA A 258 -11.32 -11.42 11.26
C ALA A 258 -10.74 -12.68 11.92
N LYS A 259 -10.90 -12.84 13.24
CA LYS A 259 -10.27 -13.94 13.99
C LYS A 259 -10.71 -15.33 13.50
N ASP A 260 -11.93 -15.43 12.99
CA ASP A 260 -12.53 -16.62 12.42
C ASP A 260 -12.09 -16.90 10.96
N GLU A 261 -11.55 -15.90 10.26
CA GLU A 261 -11.12 -16.03 8.87
C GLU A 261 -9.68 -16.56 8.72
N LYS A 262 -8.85 -16.44 9.76
CA LYS A 262 -7.42 -16.78 9.67
C LYS A 262 -6.90 -17.41 10.96
N LEU A 263 -6.37 -18.62 10.83
CA LEU A 263 -5.60 -19.30 11.87
C LEU A 263 -4.31 -18.51 12.15
N ARG A 264 -4.16 -18.00 13.38
CA ARG A 264 -2.96 -17.32 13.83
C ARG A 264 -2.03 -18.32 14.50
N ILE A 265 -0.74 -17.99 14.56
CA ILE A 265 0.26 -18.80 15.31
C ILE A 265 -0.18 -18.98 16.77
N SER A 266 -0.76 -17.95 17.38
CA SER A 266 -1.32 -18.05 18.73
C SER A 266 -2.42 -19.09 18.85
N ASP A 267 -3.27 -19.22 17.83
CA ASP A 267 -4.38 -20.20 17.84
C ASP A 267 -3.82 -21.61 17.72
N VAL A 268 -2.80 -21.81 16.88
CA VAL A 268 -2.07 -23.08 16.80
C VAL A 268 -1.38 -23.40 18.14
N LEU A 269 -0.66 -22.45 18.72
CA LEU A 269 0.06 -22.63 19.99
C LEU A 269 -0.88 -22.84 21.18
N ALA A 270 -2.04 -22.18 21.21
CA ALA A 270 -3.05 -22.39 22.25
C ALA A 270 -3.64 -23.81 22.20
N ASN A 271 -3.66 -24.41 21.01
CA ASN A 271 -4.06 -25.80 20.80
C ASN A 271 -2.87 -26.78 20.84
N CYS A 272 -1.64 -26.31 21.13
CA CYS A 272 -0.48 -27.19 21.35
C CYS A 272 -0.39 -27.59 22.83
N GLY A 273 -0.86 -28.80 23.15
CA GLY A 273 -0.65 -29.46 24.44
C GLY A 273 0.67 -30.25 24.50
N ASN A 274 0.99 -30.77 25.69
CA ASN A 274 2.02 -31.83 25.86
C ASN A 274 1.43 -33.23 25.67
N ASP A 275 0.18 -33.31 25.21
CA ASP A 275 -0.52 -34.56 25.03
C ASP A 275 0.17 -35.41 23.96
N GLY A 276 0.18 -36.73 24.18
CA GLY A 276 0.67 -37.68 23.18
C GLY A 276 -0.16 -37.58 21.89
N ILE A 277 0.39 -38.03 20.77
CA ILE A 277 -0.37 -38.12 19.52
C ILE A 277 -1.48 -39.15 19.72
N ASP A 278 -2.70 -38.68 19.94
CA ASP A 278 -3.88 -39.53 19.93
C ASP A 278 -4.18 -39.96 18.50
N LEU A 279 -4.13 -41.28 18.26
CA LEU A 279 -4.40 -41.87 16.96
C LEU A 279 -5.89 -41.77 16.56
N LYS A 280 -6.77 -41.36 17.49
CA LYS A 280 -8.21 -41.21 17.29
C LYS A 280 -8.77 -40.10 18.20
N HIS A 281 -9.61 -39.24 17.64
CA HIS A 281 -10.37 -38.24 18.39
C HIS A 281 -11.85 -38.32 17.98
N PRO A 282 -12.82 -38.19 18.91
CA PRO A 282 -14.26 -38.29 18.61
C PRO A 282 -14.83 -37.07 17.86
N GLY A 283 -14.05 -36.02 17.66
CA GLY A 283 -14.40 -34.82 16.87
C GLY A 283 -14.13 -34.95 15.37
N PRO A 284 -14.50 -33.93 14.56
CA PRO A 284 -14.59 -34.03 13.10
C PRO A 284 -13.25 -34.22 12.36
N CYS A 285 -12.09 -34.02 12.99
CA CYS A 285 -10.77 -34.43 12.51
C CYS A 285 -9.74 -34.32 13.64
N ALA A 286 -8.77 -35.24 13.70
CA ALA A 286 -7.52 -35.08 14.45
C ALA A 286 -6.38 -34.84 13.46
N VAL A 287 -5.67 -33.71 13.57
CA VAL A 287 -4.46 -33.44 12.78
C VAL A 287 -3.28 -33.32 13.75
N PRO A 288 -2.33 -34.27 13.75
CA PRO A 288 -1.15 -34.17 14.59
C PRO A 288 -0.23 -33.05 14.07
N ALA A 289 -0.02 -32.01 14.89
CA ALA A 289 0.92 -30.92 14.61
C ALA A 289 2.13 -31.01 15.56
N PHE A 290 3.34 -31.14 15.01
CA PHE A 290 4.57 -31.25 15.79
C PHE A 290 5.10 -29.86 16.15
N CYS A 291 4.85 -29.39 17.37
CA CYS A 291 5.40 -28.13 17.86
C CYS A 291 6.73 -28.36 18.61
N ARG A 292 7.87 -28.26 17.91
CA ARG A 292 9.16 -28.17 18.62
C ARG A 292 9.28 -26.79 19.25
N ARG A 293 9.05 -26.68 20.56
CA ARG A 293 9.54 -25.52 21.34
C ARG A 293 11.06 -25.46 21.15
N ALA A 294 11.55 -24.45 20.42
CA ALA A 294 12.95 -24.08 20.47
C ALA A 294 13.24 -23.65 21.92
N ARG A 295 13.91 -24.51 22.68
CA ARG A 295 14.47 -24.12 23.98
C ARG A 295 15.49 -23.02 23.69
N GLY A 296 15.31 -21.88 24.36
CA GLY A 296 16.13 -20.69 24.18
C GLY A 296 17.63 -21.00 24.29
N LEU A 297 18.38 -20.46 23.35
CA LEU A 297 19.77 -20.14 23.56
C LEU A 297 19.79 -18.80 24.32
N CYS A 298 20.22 -18.86 25.58
CA CYS A 298 20.83 -17.72 26.25
C CYS A 298 22.12 -17.33 25.52
#